data_AF-A0A1A8JL13-F1
#
_entry.id   AF-A0A1A8JL13-F1
#
_cell.length_a   1.000
_cell.length_b   1.000
_cell.length_c   1.000
_cell.angle_alpha   90.00
_cell.angle_beta   90.00
_cell.angle_gamma   90.00
#
_symmetry.space_group_name_H-M   'P 1'
#
loop_
_entity.id
_entity.type
_entity.pdbx_description
1 polymer ?
#
loop_
_entity_poly.entity_id
_entity_poly.type
_entity_poly.pdbx_seq_one_letter_code
_entity_poly.pdbx_strand_id
1 'polypeptide(L)' 'CGINYVPDETRASGKRVVGDVHYASANQRAGFITPVPGGVGPMTVAMLMENTVQSAQRFLLRSQSHG' A
#
# COMPACT_ATOMS: atom_id res chain seq x y z
N CYS A 1 -4.44 0.20 6.30
CA CYS A 1 -3.41 -0.85 6.47
C CYS A 1 -2.67 -0.58 7.77
N GLY A 2 -2.31 -1.64 8.49
CA GLY A 2 -1.49 -1.50 9.70
C GLY A 2 -0.05 -1.20 9.37
N ILE A 3 0.47 -0.08 9.88
CA ILE A 3 1.89 0.26 9.87
C ILE A 3 2.24 0.65 11.30
N ASN A 4 2.73 -0.31 12.06
CA ASN A 4 3.13 -0.13 13.46
C ASN A 4 4.64 -0.34 13.59
N TYR A 5 5.30 0.47 14.41
CA TYR A 5 6.73 0.36 14.67
C TYR A 5 6.96 -0.33 16.00
N VAL A 6 7.76 -1.39 15.99
CA VAL A 6 8.19 -2.11 17.19
C VAL A 6 9.71 -1.99 17.30
N PRO A 7 10.27 -1.69 18.48
CA PRO A 7 11.70 -1.72 18.71
C PRO A 7 12.31 -3.06 18.29
N ASP A 8 13.42 -3.01 17.56
CA ASP A 8 14.15 -4.19 17.08
C ASP A 8 15.61 -3.79 16.80
N GLU A 9 16.49 -4.09 17.75
CA GLU A 9 17.92 -3.77 17.67
C GLU A 9 18.65 -4.56 16.57
N THR A 10 18.03 -5.63 16.04
CA THR A 10 18.61 -6.40 14.93
C THR A 10 18.47 -5.70 13.57
N ARG A 11 17.65 -4.64 13.50
CA ARG A 11 17.43 -3.85 12.29
C ARG A 11 18.29 -2.60 12.29
N ALA A 12 18.78 -2.20 11.12
CA ALA A 12 19.58 -0.97 10.94
C ALA A 12 18.85 0.29 11.45
N SER A 13 17.51 0.32 11.35
CA SER A 13 16.67 1.41 11.86
C SER A 13 16.35 1.33 13.36
N GLY A 14 16.84 0.29 14.07
CA GLY A 14 16.49 0.00 15.47
C GLY A 14 15.01 -0.37 15.70
N LYS A 15 14.26 -0.55 14.62
CA LYS A 15 12.81 -0.76 14.62
C LYS A 15 12.42 -1.63 13.44
N ARG A 16 11.43 -2.50 13.64
CA ARG A 16 10.75 -3.26 12.57
C ARG A 16 9.34 -2.74 12.37
N VAL A 17 8.84 -2.86 11.13
CA VAL A 17 7.47 -2.51 10.76
C VAL A 17 6.61 -3.76 10.82
N VAL A 18 5.47 -3.69 11.48
CA VAL A 18 4.49 -4.79 11.60
C VAL A 18 3.09 -4.32 11.22
N GLY A 19 2.29 -5.24 10.69
CA GLY A 19 0.89 -5.00 10.37
C GLY A 19 -0.02 -5.21 11.59
N ASP A 20 -1.32 -4.98 11.42
CA ASP A 20 -2.33 -5.17 12.47
C ASP A 20 -2.70 -6.65 12.68
N VAL A 21 -2.27 -7.52 11.76
CA VAL A 21 -2.61 -8.94 11.75
C VAL A 21 -1.43 -9.77 12.24
N HIS A 22 -1.70 -10.76 13.10
CA HIS A 22 -0.71 -11.78 13.44
C HIS A 22 -0.46 -12.71 12.24
N TYR A 23 0.53 -12.34 11.42
CA TYR A 23 0.77 -12.93 10.11
C TYR A 23 0.98 -14.44 10.16
N ALA A 24 1.71 -14.96 11.15
CA ALA A 24 2.05 -16.38 11.24
C ALA A 24 0.82 -17.29 11.35
N SER A 25 -0.16 -16.93 12.19
CA SER A 25 -1.39 -17.72 12.33
C SER A 25 -2.36 -17.46 11.18
N ALA A 26 -2.41 -16.22 10.67
CA ALA A 26 -3.33 -15.86 9.59
C ALA A 26 -2.93 -16.52 8.25
N ASN A 27 -1.63 -16.64 7.96
CA ASN A 27 -1.11 -17.26 6.73
C ASN A 27 -1.48 -18.76 6.59
N GLN A 28 -1.80 -19.44 7.70
CA GLN A 28 -2.23 -20.85 7.67
C GLN A 28 -3.72 -21.02 7.34
N ARG A 29 -4.52 -19.96 7.46
CA ARG A 29 -5.99 -20.01 7.31
C ARG A 29 -6.51 -19.19 6.14
N ALA A 30 -5.82 -18.10 5.79
CA ALA A 30 -6.24 -17.20 4.74
C ALA A 30 -5.93 -17.79 3.35
N GLY A 31 -6.86 -17.64 2.40
CA GLY A 31 -6.61 -18.01 0.99
C GLY A 31 -5.63 -17.05 0.29
N PHE A 32 -5.59 -15.79 0.71
CA PHE A 32 -4.61 -14.78 0.29
C PHE A 32 -4.28 -13.88 1.48
N ILE A 33 -3.03 -13.43 1.59
CA ILE A 33 -2.56 -12.55 2.68
C ILE A 33 -1.50 -11.58 2.17
N THR A 34 -1.53 -10.34 2.67
CA THR A 34 -0.55 -9.29 2.32
C THR A 34 0.49 -9.14 3.43
N PRO A 35 1.81 -9.24 3.13
CA PRO A 35 2.85 -9.08 4.14
C PRO A 35 3.02 -7.62 4.57
N VAL A 36 3.56 -7.42 5.77
CA VAL A 36 4.03 -6.12 6.25
C VAL A 36 5.45 -6.30 6.80
N PRO A 37 6.45 -5.55 6.30
CA PRO A 37 6.39 -4.61 5.18
C PRO A 37 6.21 -5.31 3.81
N GLY A 38 5.95 -4.53 2.75
CA GLY A 38 6.00 -5.00 1.36
C GLY A 38 4.67 -5.36 0.69
N GLY A 39 3.55 -5.34 1.41
CA GLY A 39 2.21 -5.55 0.85
C GLY A 39 1.55 -4.26 0.37
N VAL A 40 0.70 -3.67 1.22
CA VAL A 40 -0.17 -2.53 0.83
C VAL A 40 0.60 -1.21 0.67
N GLY A 41 1.72 -1.03 1.39
CA GLY A 41 2.50 0.22 1.36
C GLY A 41 2.91 0.68 -0.05
N PRO A 42 3.58 -0.18 -0.85
CA PRO A 42 3.95 0.15 -2.23
C PRO A 42 2.75 0.44 -3.14
N MET A 43 1.63 -0.25 -2.95
CA MET A 43 0.42 -0.05 -3.76
C MET A 43 -0.18 1.35 -3.56
N THR A 44 -0.05 1.94 -2.37
CA THR A 44 -0.56 3.30 -2.10
C THR A 44 0.04 4.33 -3.07
N VAL A 45 1.34 4.24 -3.37
CA VAL A 45 2.00 5.16 -4.30
C VAL A 45 1.54 4.90 -5.73
N ALA A 46 1.44 3.63 -6.14
CA ALA A 46 0.97 3.26 -7.46
C ALA A 46 -0.45 3.78 -7.73
N MET A 47 -1.36 3.60 -6.76
CA MET A 47 -2.75 4.06 -6.87
C MET A 47 -2.87 5.59 -6.89
N LEU A 48 -2.00 6.32 -6.16
CA LEU A 48 -1.94 7.77 -6.27
C LEU A 48 -1.60 8.22 -7.70
N MET A 49 -0.61 7.58 -8.32
CA MET A 49 -0.21 7.90 -9.69
C MET A 49 -1.29 7.53 -10.70
N GLU A 50 -1.93 6.36 -10.54
CA GLU A 50 -3.05 5.97 -11.37
C GLU A 50 -4.21 6.97 -11.28
N ASN A 51 -4.62 7.35 -10.07
CA ASN A 51 -5.67 8.35 -9.86
C ASN A 51 -5.32 9.70 -10.51
N THR A 52 -4.04 10.09 -10.46
CA THR A 52 -3.53 11.30 -11.10
C THR A 52 -3.67 11.22 -12.63
N VAL A 53 -3.25 10.09 -13.24
CA VAL A 53 -3.37 9.86 -14.68
C VAL A 53 -4.83 9.84 -15.13
N GLN A 54 -5.68 9.12 -14.40
CA GLN A 54 -7.12 9.07 -14.71
C GLN A 54 -7.77 10.46 -14.62
N SER A 55 -7.37 11.29 -13.65
CA SER A 55 -7.85 12.66 -13.53
C SER A 55 -7.44 13.51 -14.74
N ALA A 56 -6.18 13.41 -15.16
CA ALA A 56 -5.67 14.12 -16.34
C ALA A 56 -6.40 13.68 -17.64
N GLN A 57 -6.64 12.37 -17.81
CA GLN A 57 -7.41 11.84 -18.94
C GLN A 57 -8.84 12.39 -18.97
N ARG A 58 -9.53 12.39 -17.81
CA ARG A 58 -10.89 12.95 -17.70
C ARG A 58 -10.93 14.44 -18.02
N PHE A 59 -9.92 15.19 -17.61
CA PHE A 59 -9.80 16.61 -17.94
C PHE A 59 -9.70 16.82 -19.45
N LEU A 60 -8.80 16.09 -20.12
CA LEU A 60 -8.61 16.21 -21.57
C LEU A 60 -9.85 15.82 -22.37
N LEU A 61 -10.55 14.75 -21.99
CA LEU A 61 -11.78 14.32 -22.66
C LEU A 61 -12.91 15.35 -22.55
N ARG A 62 -13.07 15.96 -21.37
CA ARG A 62 -14.08 17.02 -21.15
C ARG A 62 -13.77 18.30 -21.93
N SER A 63 -12.49 18.63 -22.09
CA SER A 63 -12.08 19.80 -22.88
C SER A 63 -12.33 19.62 -24.38
N GLN A 64 -12.35 18.39 -24.89
CA GLN A 64 -12.61 18.08 -26.31
C GLN A 64 -14.10 18.02 -26.65
N SER A 65 -14.98 17.73 -25.68
CA SER A 65 -16.43 17.63 -25.91
C SER A 65 -17.16 18.98 -25.88
N HIS A 66 -16.45 20.08 -25.60
CA HIS A 66 -16.99 21.45 -25.57
C HIS A 66 -16.42 22.34 -26.69
N GLY A 67 -15.83 21.74 -27.73
CA GLY A 67 -15.34 22.41 -28.93
C GLY A 67 -16.15 22.04 -30.17
#